data_AF-A0A7J3VFN6-F1
#
_entry.id   AF-A0A7J3VFN6-F1
#
_cell.length_a   1.000
_cell.length_b   1.000
_cell.length_c   1.000
_cell.angle_alpha   90.00
_cell.angle_beta   90.00
_cell.angle_gamma   90.00
#
_symmetry.space_group_name_H-M   'P 1'
#
loop_
_entity.id
_entity.type
_entity.pdbx_description
1 polymer ?
#
loop_
_entity_poly.entity_id
_entity_poly.type
_entity_poly.pdbx_seq_one_letter_code
_entity_poly.pdbx_strand_id
1 'polypeptide(L)'
;MRTPPDRTVNEMLEERRKELIRLMAGALRHLGVDKHDISVNKRRGVDVFDPDTAVFLVKADTTPVLSPEDVSFIATSLKNMRYHVKRIEHRGERLLLFV
;
A
#
# COMPACT_ATOMS: atom_id res chain seq x y z
N MET A 1 0.21 27.23 22.55
CA MET A 1 -0.19 26.06 21.74
C MET A 1 0.57 26.15 20.43
N ARG A 2 1.42 25.17 20.09
CA ARG A 2 2.11 25.15 18.79
C ARG A 2 1.08 24.67 17.75
N THR A 3 0.64 25.57 16.90
CA THR A 3 -0.12 25.23 15.68
C THR A 3 0.71 24.19 14.91
N PRO A 4 0.15 23.04 14.52
CA PRO A 4 0.87 22.14 13.64
C PRO A 4 1.24 22.91 12.36
N PRO A 5 2.43 22.70 11.78
CA PRO A 5 2.75 23.33 10.51
C PRO A 5 1.68 22.96 9.47
N ASP A 6 1.24 23.94 8.68
CA ASP A 6 0.40 23.75 7.49
C ASP A 6 1.15 22.84 6.50
N ARG A 7 1.06 21.54 6.73
CA ARG A 7 1.63 20.52 5.85
C ARG A 7 0.83 20.54 4.56
N THR A 8 1.54 20.60 3.44
CA THR A 8 0.88 20.51 2.15
C THR A 8 0.33 19.10 1.95
N VAL A 9 -0.81 18.98 1.26
CA VAL A 9 -1.41 17.67 0.91
C VAL A 9 -0.38 16.75 0.24
N ASN A 10 0.52 17.31 -0.58
CA ASN A 10 1.57 16.56 -1.25
C ASN A 10 2.58 15.95 -0.28
N GLU A 11 2.99 16.65 0.78
CA GLU A 11 3.88 16.11 1.80
C GLU A 11 3.21 14.97 2.57
N MET A 12 1.94 15.13 2.94
CA MET A 12 1.18 14.08 3.61
C MET A 12 1.05 12.83 2.72
N LEU A 13 0.78 13.01 1.43
CA LEU A 13 0.71 11.91 0.48
C LEU A 13 2.07 11.21 0.31
N GLU A 14 3.17 11.96 0.28
CA GLU A 14 4.51 11.40 0.17
C GLU A 14 4.92 10.61 1.43
N GLU A 15 4.55 11.10 2.62
CA GLU A 15 4.72 10.36 3.87
C GLU A 15 3.91 9.04 3.85
N ARG A 16 2.64 9.09 3.44
CA ARG A 16 1.78 7.92 3.30
C ARG A 16 2.33 6.92 2.29
N ARG A 17 2.86 7.40 1.16
CA ARG A 17 3.53 6.57 0.15
C ARG A 17 4.71 5.80 0.74
N LYS A 18 5.59 6.50 1.49
CA LYS A 18 6.74 5.87 2.17
C LYS A 18 6.31 4.90 3.26
N GLU A 19 5.25 5.22 3.99
CA GLU A 19 4.66 4.34 5.00
C GLU A 19 4.14 3.04 4.39
N LEU A 20 3.37 3.12 3.29
CA LEU A 20 2.89 1.95 2.56
C LEU A 20 4.03 1.04 2.08
N ILE A 21 5.13 1.61 1.57
CA ILE A 21 6.31 0.82 1.19
C ILE A 21 6.87 0.04 2.39
N ARG A 22 7.01 0.70 3.54
CA ARG A 22 7.53 0.06 4.76
C ARG A 22 6.60 -1.03 5.28
N LEU A 23 5.29 -0.79 5.27
CA LEU A 23 4.29 -1.76 5.71
C LEU A 23 4.29 -2.99 4.80
N MET A 24 4.36 -2.80 3.49
CA MET A 24 4.43 -3.89 2.53
C MET A 24 5.71 -4.72 2.70
N ALA A 25 6.87 -4.06 2.84
CA ALA A 25 8.13 -4.76 3.07
C ALA A 25 8.10 -5.57 4.38
N GLY A 26 7.54 -4.98 5.45
CA GLY A 26 7.37 -5.65 6.74
C GLY A 26 6.45 -6.87 6.65
N ALA A 27 5.30 -6.74 5.96
CA ALA A 27 4.35 -7.83 5.76
C ALA A 27 4.97 -8.98 4.94
N LEU A 28 5.64 -8.67 3.83
CA LEU A 28 6.31 -9.68 2.99
C LEU A 28 7.42 -10.41 3.75
N ARG A 29 8.22 -9.68 4.54
CA ARG A 29 9.25 -10.29 5.39
C ARG A 29 8.65 -11.18 6.47
N HIS A 30 7.52 -10.79 7.07
CA HIS A 30 6.81 -11.62 8.04
C HIS A 30 6.35 -12.95 7.43
N LEU A 31 5.97 -12.93 6.15
CA LEU A 31 5.59 -14.10 5.36
C LEU A 31 6.79 -14.89 4.83
N GLY A 32 8.02 -14.49 5.13
CA GLY A 32 9.24 -15.16 4.66
C GLY A 32 9.60 -14.89 3.18
N VAL A 33 9.07 -13.83 2.57
CA VAL A 33 9.37 -13.46 1.18
C VAL A 33 10.58 -12.52 1.14
N ASP A 34 11.76 -13.09 0.94
CA ASP A 34 13.01 -12.32 0.89
C ASP A 34 13.28 -11.64 -0.46
N LYS A 35 12.80 -12.21 -1.56
CA LYS A 35 12.95 -11.65 -2.91
C LYS A 35 11.68 -10.92 -3.31
N HIS A 36 11.68 -9.60 -3.16
CA HIS A 36 10.56 -8.76 -3.56
C HIS A 36 11.01 -7.40 -4.09
N ASP A 37 10.20 -6.81 -4.97
CA ASP A 37 10.29 -5.42 -5.41
C ASP A 37 8.95 -4.72 -5.14
N ILE A 38 8.99 -3.59 -4.43
CA ILE A 38 7.78 -2.85 -4.01
C ILE A 38 7.83 -1.45 -4.60
N SER A 39 6.74 -1.06 -5.24
CA SER A 39 6.52 0.33 -5.66
C SER A 39 5.14 0.80 -5.26
N VAL A 40 5.04 2.06 -4.85
CA VAL A 40 3.77 2.72 -4.52
C VAL A 40 3.68 4.00 -5.32
N ASN A 41 2.65 4.08 -6.16
CA ASN A 41 2.43 5.18 -7.09
C ASN A 41 1.13 5.90 -6.78
N LYS A 42 1.15 7.24 -6.76
CA LYS A 42 -0.08 8.04 -6.74
C LYS A 42 -0.79 7.91 -8.09
N ARG A 43 -2.08 7.60 -8.07
CA ARG A 43 -2.91 7.54 -9.27
C ARG A 43 -3.19 8.95 -9.81
N ARG A 44 -3.13 9.11 -11.13
CA ARG A 44 -3.41 10.38 -11.81
C ARG A 44 -4.93 10.60 -11.90
N GLY A 45 -5.38 11.85 -11.81
CA GLY A 45 -6.79 12.22 -11.98
C GLY A 45 -7.72 11.73 -10.86
N VAL A 46 -7.17 11.37 -9.70
CA VAL A 46 -7.93 10.97 -8.52
C VAL A 46 -8.13 12.17 -7.60
N ASP A 47 -9.36 12.35 -7.13
CA ASP A 47 -9.65 13.23 -5.99
C ASP A 47 -9.16 12.56 -4.71
N VAL A 48 -8.25 13.22 -4.00
CA VAL A 48 -7.65 12.71 -2.77
C VAL A 48 -8.55 12.89 -1.55
N PHE A 49 -9.60 13.67 -1.68
CA PHE A 49 -10.59 13.89 -0.63
C PHE A 49 -11.80 12.98 -0.77
N ASP A 50 -11.96 12.29 -1.90
CA ASP A 50 -12.99 11.28 -2.10
C ASP A 50 -12.64 9.98 -1.36
N PRO A 51 -13.40 9.60 -0.31
CA PRO A 51 -13.12 8.41 0.48
C PRO A 51 -13.31 7.10 -0.29
N ASP A 52 -14.03 7.12 -1.42
CA ASP A 52 -14.30 5.92 -2.23
C ASP A 52 -13.24 5.67 -3.30
N THR A 53 -12.43 6.68 -3.63
CA THR A 53 -11.38 6.54 -4.62
C THR A 53 -10.05 6.12 -4.01
N ALA A 54 -9.48 5.02 -4.52
CA ALA A 54 -8.11 4.63 -4.20
C ALA A 54 -7.10 5.65 -4.75
N VAL A 55 -6.30 6.25 -3.88
CA VAL A 55 -5.31 7.28 -4.21
C VAL A 55 -3.99 6.65 -4.67
N PHE A 56 -3.64 5.49 -4.11
CA PHE A 56 -2.41 4.79 -4.37
C PHE A 56 -2.64 3.46 -5.09
N LEU A 57 -1.68 3.13 -5.95
CA LEU A 57 -1.48 1.78 -6.45
C LEU A 57 -0.19 1.25 -5.83
N VAL A 58 -0.34 0.24 -4.98
CA VAL A 58 0.77 -0.55 -4.44
C VAL A 58 0.99 -1.72 -5.38
N LYS A 59 2.22 -1.90 -5.83
CA LYS A 59 2.67 -3.03 -6.63
C LYS A 59 3.77 -3.74 -5.85
N ALA A 60 3.62 -5.05 -5.68
CA ALA A 60 4.66 -5.92 -5.15
C ALA A 60 4.88 -7.07 -6.14
N ASP A 61 6.10 -7.18 -6.67
CA ASP A 61 6.56 -8.35 -7.41
C ASP A 61 7.33 -9.25 -6.42
N THR A 62 6.91 -10.50 -6.25
CA THR A 62 7.38 -11.40 -5.19
C THR A 62 7.76 -12.78 -5.73
N THR A 63 8.88 -13.31 -5.28
CA THR A 63 9.27 -14.69 -5.49
C THR A 63 9.57 -15.34 -4.14
N PRO A 64 8.83 -16.37 -3.70
CA PRO A 64 7.80 -17.11 -4.43
C PRO A 64 6.48 -16.34 -4.62
N VAL A 65 5.60 -16.88 -5.48
CA VAL A 65 4.21 -16.43 -5.65
C VAL A 65 3.48 -16.51 -4.31
N LEU A 66 2.78 -15.42 -3.95
CA LEU A 66 2.00 -15.38 -2.71
C LEU A 66 0.80 -16.34 -2.79
N SER A 67 0.48 -17.00 -1.68
CA SER A 67 -0.77 -17.73 -1.58
C SER A 67 -1.97 -16.77 -1.42
N PRO A 68 -3.21 -17.20 -1.67
CA PRO A 68 -4.39 -16.40 -1.36
C PRO A 68 -4.48 -15.99 0.12
N GLU A 69 -3.97 -16.82 1.04
CA GLU A 69 -3.92 -16.54 2.47
C GLU A 69 -2.95 -15.41 2.78
N ASP A 70 -1.78 -15.41 2.15
CA ASP A 70 -0.78 -14.33 2.27
C ASP A 70 -1.35 -13.00 1.79
N VAL A 71 -2.06 -13.00 0.66
CA VAL A 71 -2.71 -11.80 0.11
C VAL A 71 -3.79 -11.30 1.07
N SER A 72 -4.58 -12.19 1.67
CA SER A 72 -5.60 -11.84 2.67
C SER A 72 -4.98 -11.26 3.94
N PHE A 73 -3.86 -11.82 4.40
CA PHE A 73 -3.08 -11.32 5.52
C PHE A 73 -2.56 -9.90 5.26
N ILE A 74 -1.98 -9.64 4.09
CA ILE A 74 -1.48 -8.31 3.71
C ILE A 74 -2.62 -7.29 3.70
N ALA A 75 -3.75 -7.62 3.04
CA ALA A 75 -4.89 -6.72 2.96
C ALA A 75 -5.48 -6.41 4.35
N THR A 76 -5.59 -7.41 5.22
CA THR A 76 -6.06 -7.25 6.59
C THR A 76 -5.09 -6.41 7.42
N SER A 77 -3.78 -6.63 7.25
CA SER A 77 -2.74 -5.85 7.93
C SER A 77 -2.80 -4.37 7.55
N LEU A 78 -2.98 -4.05 6.26
CA LEU A 78 -3.18 -2.68 5.81
C LEU A 78 -4.45 -2.07 6.40
N LYS A 79 -5.56 -2.81 6.42
CA LYS A 79 -6.82 -2.37 7.04
C LYS A 79 -6.64 -2.05 8.53
N ASN A 80 -5.92 -2.88 9.27
CA ASN A 80 -5.61 -2.65 10.68
C ASN A 80 -4.78 -1.38 10.90
N MET A 81 -3.95 -1.01 9.91
CA MET A 81 -3.18 0.24 9.87
C MET A 81 -3.98 1.42 9.28
N ARG A 82 -5.31 1.28 9.14
CA ARG A 82 -6.24 2.28 8.60
C ARG A 82 -6.05 2.61 7.11
N TYR A 83 -5.50 1.67 6.34
CA TYR A 83 -5.45 1.74 4.89
C TYR A 83 -6.57 0.89 4.28
N HIS A 84 -7.41 1.50 3.45
CA HIS A 84 -8.55 0.82 2.85
C HIS A 84 -8.17 0.25 1.48
N VAL A 85 -7.95 -1.06 1.40
CA VAL A 85 -7.73 -1.73 0.12
C VAL A 85 -9.07 -1.85 -0.61
N LYS A 86 -9.28 -1.01 -1.62
CA LYS A 86 -10.50 -0.95 -2.44
C LYS A 86 -10.58 -2.08 -3.47
N ARG A 87 -9.42 -2.52 -3.98
CA ARG A 87 -9.33 -3.60 -4.97
C ARG A 87 -7.99 -4.31 -4.85
N ILE A 88 -8.01 -5.62 -5.12
CA ILE A 88 -6.84 -6.49 -5.15
C ILE A 88 -6.78 -7.18 -6.51
N GLU A 89 -5.61 -7.19 -7.13
CA GLU A 89 -5.32 -8.09 -8.25
C GLU A 89 -4.05 -8.87 -7.96
N HIS A 90 -4.11 -10.19 -8.12
CA HIS A 90 -2.97 -11.07 -7.91
C HIS A 90 -2.79 -11.95 -9.14
N ARG A 91 -1.65 -11.83 -9.82
CA ARG A 91 -1.35 -12.49 -11.10
C ARG A 91 0.06 -13.06 -11.09
N GLY A 92 0.19 -14.35 -10.79
CA GLY A 92 1.49 -14.99 -10.62
C GLY A 92 2.29 -14.26 -9.53
N GLU A 93 3.52 -13.88 -9.82
CA GLU A 93 4.41 -13.19 -8.88
C GLU A 93 4.00 -11.73 -8.57
N ARG A 94 2.97 -11.18 -9.24
CA ARG A 94 2.59 -9.78 -9.11
C ARG A 94 1.34 -9.60 -8.27
N LEU A 95 1.45 -8.83 -7.19
CA LEU A 95 0.34 -8.32 -6.39
C LEU A 95 0.13 -6.82 -6.65
N LEU A 96 -1.11 -6.44 -6.90
CA LEU A 96 -1.56 -5.05 -7.02
C LEU A 96 -2.64 -4.76 -5.97
N LEU A 97 -2.43 -3.74 -5.15
CA LEU A 97 -3.40 -3.26 -4.16
C LEU A 97 -3.75 -1.81 -4.48
N PHE A 98 -5.05 -1.54 -4.63
CA PHE A 98 -5.58 -0.19 -4.80
C PHE A 98 -5.99 0.32 -3.44
N VAL A 99 -5.26 1.30 -2.92
CA VAL A 99 -5.37 1.83 -1.54
C VAL A 99 -5.77 3.28 -1.55
#